data_AF-A0A9B0X3S6-F1
#
_entry.id   AF-A0A9B0X3S6-F1
#
_cell.length_a   1.000
_cell.length_b   1.000
_cell.length_c   1.000
_cell.angle_alpha   90.00
_cell.angle_beta   90.00
_cell.angle_gamma   90.00
#
_symmetry.space_group_name_H-M   'P 1'
#
loop_
_entity.id
_entity.type
_entity.pdbx_description
1 polymer ?
#
loop_
_entity_poly.entity_id
_entity_poly.type
_entity_poly.pdbx_seq_one_letter_code
_entity_poly.pdbx_strand_id
1 'polypeptide(L)'
;IKYPGADMDITLSAPSFCRQISPEEFEYQRAYGSQEPLAALLEDVITDAKLSNKEKKKKLKQFQKSYPEVYQQRFPTPESETLLFPEKPKPRPQLLMWALKKPFQPFQRTRSFRM
;
A
#
# COMPACT_ATOMS: atom_id res chain seq x y z
N ILE A 1 -28.94 -35.90 -30.87
CA ILE A 1 -28.87 -34.58 -30.23
C ILE A 1 -27.58 -33.93 -30.72
N LYS A 2 -27.68 -32.93 -31.61
CA LYS A 2 -26.52 -32.25 -32.21
C LYS A 2 -26.39 -30.92 -31.45
N TYR A 3 -25.31 -30.75 -30.69
CA TYR A 3 -25.11 -29.55 -29.88
C TYR A 3 -24.68 -28.38 -30.79
N PRO A 4 -25.29 -27.19 -30.68
CA PRO A 4 -24.83 -26.00 -31.39
C PRO A 4 -23.60 -25.44 -30.66
N GLY A 5 -22.43 -25.46 -31.30
CA GLY A 5 -21.16 -24.97 -30.73
C GLY A 5 -19.95 -25.90 -30.92
N ALA A 6 -20.09 -27.01 -31.65
CA ALA A 6 -18.99 -27.94 -31.92
C ALA A 6 -17.99 -27.44 -32.98
N ASP A 7 -18.30 -26.35 -33.68
CA ASP A 7 -17.35 -25.65 -34.56
C ASP A 7 -16.69 -24.50 -33.77
N MET A 8 -16.03 -24.86 -32.67
CA MET A 8 -14.87 -24.08 -32.27
C MET A 8 -13.79 -24.49 -33.27
N ASP A 9 -13.72 -23.75 -34.39
CA ASP A 9 -12.49 -23.65 -35.17
C ASP A 9 -11.43 -23.10 -34.22
N ILE A 10 -10.87 -24.01 -33.43
CA ILE A 10 -9.55 -23.90 -32.88
C ILE A 10 -8.68 -23.92 -34.14
N THR A 11 -8.56 -22.77 -34.81
CA THR A 11 -7.33 -22.42 -35.50
C THR A 11 -6.27 -22.59 -34.42
N LEU A 12 -5.69 -23.79 -34.38
CA LEU A 12 -4.59 -24.16 -33.51
C LEU A 12 -3.49 -23.17 -33.84
N SER A 13 -3.50 -22.05 -33.14
CA SER A 13 -2.43 -21.06 -33.20
C SER A 13 -1.15 -21.85 -33.01
N ALA A 14 -0.23 -21.71 -33.95
CA ALA A 14 1.07 -22.37 -33.89
C ALA A 14 1.65 -22.24 -32.47
N PRO A 15 2.37 -23.25 -31.95
CA PRO A 15 2.96 -23.18 -30.63
C PRO A 15 3.65 -21.83 -30.45
N SER A 16 3.16 -21.06 -29.47
CA SER A 16 3.67 -19.72 -29.20
C SER A 16 5.03 -19.89 -28.53
N PHE A 17 6.08 -19.90 -29.34
CA PHE A 17 7.45 -19.88 -28.87
C PHE A 17 7.81 -18.46 -28.42
N CYS A 18 8.54 -18.35 -27.30
CA CYS A 18 9.09 -17.08 -26.86
C CYS A 18 10.08 -16.54 -27.90
N ARG A 19 10.00 -15.24 -28.20
CA ARG A 19 11.03 -14.55 -28.98
C ARG A 19 12.32 -14.54 -28.18
N GLN A 20 13.43 -14.94 -28.80
CA GLN A 20 14.76 -14.75 -28.20
C GLN A 20 15.08 -13.26 -28.13
N ILE A 21 15.37 -12.77 -26.93
CA ILE A 21 15.82 -11.40 -26.69
C ILE A 21 17.35 -11.35 -26.66
N SER A 22 17.92 -10.21 -27.03
CA SER A 22 19.36 -9.99 -26.91
C SER A 22 19.76 -9.89 -25.43
N PRO A 23 21.03 -10.17 -25.07
CA PRO A 23 21.50 -10.00 -23.70
C PRO A 23 21.35 -8.56 -23.20
N GLU A 24 21.51 -7.56 -24.08
CA GLU A 24 21.30 -6.15 -23.76
C GLU A 24 19.83 -5.84 -23.46
N GLU A 25 18.90 -6.34 -24.27
CA GLU A 25 17.45 -6.21 -24.01
C GLU A 25 17.06 -6.89 -22.69
N PHE A 26 17.68 -8.02 -22.38
CA PHE A 26 17.45 -8.72 -21.12
C PHE A 26 17.89 -7.90 -19.91
N GLU A 27 19.10 -7.32 -19.94
CA GLU A 27 19.56 -6.43 -18.85
C GLU A 27 18.67 -5.20 -18.71
N TYR A 28 18.23 -4.61 -19.84
CA TYR A 28 17.29 -3.50 -19.83
C TYR A 28 15.94 -3.87 -19.22
N GLN A 29 15.33 -4.98 -19.67
CA GLN A 29 14.04 -5.46 -19.14
C GLN A 29 14.15 -5.89 -17.68
N ARG A 30 15.28 -6.46 -17.27
CA ARG A 30 15.56 -6.81 -15.88
C ARG A 30 15.58 -5.55 -15.00
N ALA A 31 16.24 -4.48 -15.44
CA ALA A 31 16.38 -3.26 -14.66
C ALA A 31 15.12 -2.39 -14.65
N TYR A 32 14.43 -2.27 -15.80
CA TYR A 32 13.37 -1.27 -15.98
C TYR A 32 12.02 -1.86 -16.38
N GLY A 33 12.00 -3.08 -16.91
CA GLY A 33 10.78 -3.66 -17.50
C GLY A 33 9.62 -3.84 -16.52
N SER A 34 9.91 -3.93 -15.21
CA SER A 34 8.87 -4.00 -14.18
C SER A 34 8.50 -2.64 -13.58
N GLN A 35 9.31 -1.59 -13.74
CA GLN A 35 9.05 -0.30 -13.10
C GLN A 35 7.82 0.40 -13.68
N GLU A 36 7.66 0.43 -15.00
CA GLU A 36 6.54 1.09 -15.67
C GLU A 36 5.18 0.44 -15.34
N PRO A 37 5.02 -0.90 -15.43
CA PRO A 37 3.80 -1.56 -14.97
C PRO A 37 3.49 -1.33 -13.49
N LEU A 38 4.52 -1.29 -12.63
CA LEU A 38 4.35 -1.03 -11.21
C LEU A 38 3.88 0.42 -10.95
N ALA A 39 4.40 1.39 -11.69
CA ALA A 39 3.96 2.78 -11.62
C ALA A 39 2.50 2.93 -12.08
N ALA A 40 2.10 2.25 -13.15
CA ALA A 40 0.71 2.21 -13.59
C ALA A 40 -0.22 1.63 -12.51
N LEU A 41 0.19 0.52 -11.88
CA LEU A 41 -0.57 -0.09 -10.78
C LEU A 41 -0.72 0.84 -9.58
N LEU A 42 0.30 1.64 -9.28
CA LEU A 42 0.25 2.64 -8.20
C LEU A 42 -0.82 3.70 -8.50
N GLU A 43 -0.87 4.21 -9.74
CA GLU A 43 -1.88 5.17 -10.19
C GLU A 43 -3.29 4.59 -10.17
N ASP A 44 -3.46 3.35 -10.60
CA ASP A 44 -4.74 2.66 -10.52
C ASP A 44 -5.24 2.58 -9.08
N VAL A 45 -4.38 2.22 -8.12
CA VAL A 45 -4.77 2.17 -6.70
C VAL A 45 -5.18 3.54 -6.15
N ILE A 46 -4.53 4.61 -6.61
CA ILE A 46 -4.83 5.99 -6.18
C ILE A 46 -6.17 6.45 -6.77
N THR A 47 -6.38 6.21 -8.07
CA THR A 47 -7.54 6.69 -8.83
C THR A 47 -8.79 5.83 -8.66
N ASP A 48 -8.65 4.55 -8.27
CA ASP A 48 -9.76 3.60 -8.17
C ASP A 48 -10.85 4.09 -7.21
N ALA A 49 -12.01 4.44 -7.75
CA ALA A 49 -13.15 4.92 -6.98
C ALA A 49 -13.86 3.83 -6.16
N LYS A 50 -13.57 2.54 -6.43
CA LYS A 50 -14.17 1.41 -5.72
C LYS A 50 -13.55 1.21 -4.33
N LEU A 51 -12.32 1.67 -4.14
CA LEU A 51 -11.59 1.53 -2.88
C LEU A 51 -11.92 2.66 -1.92
N SER A 52 -12.19 2.31 -0.66
CA SER A 52 -12.31 3.30 0.40
C SER A 52 -10.96 3.97 0.67
N ASN A 53 -10.97 5.20 1.18
CA ASN A 53 -9.74 5.92 1.56
C ASN A 53 -8.86 5.14 2.56
N LYS A 54 -9.48 4.27 3.38
CA LYS A 54 -8.75 3.41 4.33
C LYS A 54 -7.99 2.30 3.60
N GLU A 55 -8.60 1.70 2.58
CA GLU A 55 -7.99 0.62 1.79
C GLU A 55 -6.91 1.15 0.86
N LYS A 56 -7.12 2.31 0.22
CA LYS A 56 -6.09 2.99 -0.56
C LYS A 56 -4.82 3.21 0.26
N LYS A 57 -4.95 3.76 1.47
CA LYS A 57 -3.82 3.95 2.40
C LYS A 57 -3.15 2.64 2.79
N LYS A 58 -3.90 1.54 2.97
CA LYS A 58 -3.31 0.22 3.29
C LYS A 58 -2.51 -0.34 2.11
N LYS A 59 -3.09 -0.33 0.91
CA LYS A 59 -2.44 -0.81 -0.31
C LYS A 59 -1.20 0.02 -0.63
N LEU A 60 -1.28 1.35 -0.50
CA LEU A 60 -0.12 2.24 -0.67
C LEU A 60 1.00 1.96 0.33
N LYS A 61 0.68 1.75 1.61
CA LYS A 61 1.70 1.34 2.60
C LYS A 61 2.32 -0.02 2.29
N GLN A 62 1.56 -0.94 1.72
CA GLN A 62 2.09 -2.23 1.28
C GLN A 62 3.01 -2.04 0.07
N PHE A 63 2.59 -1.24 -0.91
CA PHE A 63 3.35 -0.92 -2.11
C PHE A 63 4.68 -0.22 -1.76
N GLN A 64 4.65 0.75 -0.83
CA GLN A 64 5.83 1.43 -0.34
C GLN A 64 6.85 0.46 0.28
N LYS A 65 6.37 -0.59 0.97
CA LYS A 65 7.25 -1.61 1.57
C LYS A 65 7.85 -2.56 0.55
N SER A 66 7.09 -2.95 -0.47
CA SER A 66 7.55 -3.91 -1.49
C SER A 66 8.38 -3.24 -2.59
N TYR A 67 8.04 -2.00 -2.96
CA TYR A 67 8.61 -1.27 -4.09
C TYR A 67 8.93 0.18 -3.69
N PRO A 68 9.90 0.40 -2.79
CA PRO A 68 10.23 1.73 -2.27
C PRO A 68 10.74 2.68 -3.36
N GLU A 69 11.49 2.17 -4.34
CA GLU A 69 12.08 2.95 -5.44
C GLU A 69 11.00 3.56 -6.34
N VAL A 70 10.04 2.75 -6.77
CA VAL A 70 8.90 3.19 -7.60
C VAL A 70 8.02 4.18 -6.82
N TYR A 71 7.83 3.94 -5.51
CA TYR A 71 7.08 4.85 -4.65
C TYR A 71 7.78 6.21 -4.51
N GLN A 72 9.10 6.24 -4.32
CA GLN A 72 9.89 7.48 -4.22
C GLN A 72 9.93 8.26 -5.53
N GLN A 73 10.00 7.59 -6.68
CA GLN A 73 9.92 8.26 -7.98
C GLN A 73 8.60 9.03 -8.15
N ARG A 74 7.49 8.49 -7.63
CA ARG A 74 6.18 9.15 -7.70
C ARG A 74 5.99 10.22 -6.63
N PHE A 75 6.49 9.98 -5.43
CA PHE A 75 6.38 10.87 -4.27
C PHE A 75 7.76 11.33 -3.78
N PRO A 76 8.48 12.19 -4.54
CA PRO A 76 9.79 12.69 -4.14
C PRO A 76 9.69 13.68 -2.98
N THR A 77 8.57 14.40 -2.87
CA THR A 77 8.31 15.36 -1.78
C THR A 77 7.10 14.93 -0.94
N PRO A 78 7.14 15.12 0.39
CA PRO A 78 6.03 14.73 1.28
C PRO A 78 4.74 15.52 0.98
N GLU A 79 4.85 16.70 0.38
CA GLU A 79 3.70 17.53 0.00
C GLU A 79 2.81 16.83 -1.04
N SER A 80 3.42 16.17 -2.03
CA SER A 80 2.69 15.44 -3.06
C SER A 80 1.87 14.27 -2.49
N GLU A 81 2.36 13.65 -1.42
CA GLU A 81 1.64 12.61 -0.69
C GLU A 81 0.44 13.20 0.09
N THR A 82 0.62 14.38 0.69
CA THR A 82 -0.42 15.04 1.50
C THR A 82 -1.61 15.54 0.69
N LEU A 83 -1.41 15.89 -0.59
CA LEU A 83 -2.49 16.31 -1.49
C LEU A 83 -3.47 15.17 -1.78
N LEU A 84 -2.96 13.94 -1.91
CA LEU A 84 -3.80 12.76 -2.12
C LEU A 84 -4.42 12.25 -0.83
N PHE A 85 -3.67 12.36 0.27
CA PHE A 85 -4.08 11.84 1.56
C PHE A 85 -3.75 12.85 2.66
N PRO A 86 -4.66 13.78 2.98
CA PRO A 86 -4.46 14.67 4.12
C PRO A 86 -4.20 13.80 5.36
N GLU A 87 -3.03 14.00 5.98
CA GLU A 87 -2.72 13.35 7.26
C GLU A 87 -3.70 13.95 8.27
N LYS A 88 -4.55 13.10 8.85
CA LYS A 88 -5.35 13.54 9.99
C LYS A 88 -4.37 13.89 11.10
N PRO A 89 -4.46 15.08 11.73
CA PRO A 89 -3.53 15.45 12.79
C PRO A 89 -3.57 14.37 13.86
N LYS A 90 -2.42 13.74 14.13
CA LYS A 90 -2.30 12.77 15.22
C LYS A 90 -2.65 13.51 16.51
N PRO A 91 -3.77 13.19 17.19
CA PRO A 91 -4.06 13.82 18.46
C PRO A 91 -2.95 13.41 19.42
N ARG A 92 -2.20 14.39 19.95
CA ARG A 92 -1.21 14.13 20.99
C ARG A 92 -1.94 13.40 22.13
N PRO A 93 -1.39 12.30 22.69
CA PRO A 93 -2.03 11.61 23.80
C PRO A 93 -2.04 12.55 25.01
N GLN A 94 -3.17 13.22 25.21
CA GLN A 94 -3.48 14.13 26.31
C GLN A 94 -3.28 13.48 27.70
N LEU A 95 -3.18 12.16 27.76
CA LEU A 95 -2.88 11.38 28.97
C LEU A 95 -1.50 11.70 29.56
N LEU A 96 -0.49 12.03 28.73
CA LEU A 96 0.86 12.35 29.22
C LEU A 96 0.89 13.68 29.98
N MET A 97 0.05 14.64 29.56
CA MET A 97 -0.09 15.94 30.23
C MET A 97 -0.87 15.86 31.54
N TRP A 98 -1.82 14.92 31.66
CA TRP A 98 -2.62 14.72 32.88
C TRP A 98 -1.83 14.03 34.00
N ALA A 99 -0.98 13.05 33.64
CA ALA A 99 -0.11 12.37 34.59
C ALA A 99 0.93 13.32 35.21
N LEU A 100 1.43 14.30 34.45
CA LEU A 100 2.37 15.30 34.97
C LEU A 100 1.69 16.35 35.86
N LYS A 101 0.40 16.65 35.62
CA LYS A 101 -0.38 17.63 36.41
C LYS A 101 -0.92 17.09 37.73
N LYS A 102 -0.99 15.76 37.90
CA LYS A 102 -1.43 15.13 39.15
C LYS A 102 -0.24 14.47 39.84
N PRO A 103 0.46 15.14 40.77
CA PRO A 103 1.38 14.44 41.63
C PRO A 103 0.59 13.34 42.35
N PHE A 104 1.05 12.10 42.20
CA PHE A 104 0.52 10.94 42.91
C PHE A 104 0.46 11.30 44.40
N GLN A 105 -0.74 11.58 44.91
CA GLN A 105 -0.89 11.80 46.34
C GLN A 105 -0.62 10.46 47.02
N PRO A 106 0.28 10.39 48.02
CA PRO A 106 0.48 9.16 48.77
C PRO A 106 -0.85 8.78 49.39
N PHE A 107 -1.34 7.57 49.09
CA PHE A 107 -2.48 6.97 49.76
C PHE A 107 -2.11 6.85 51.25
N GLN A 108 -2.52 7.82 52.05
CA GLN A 108 -2.43 7.74 53.50
C GLN A 108 -3.42 6.65 53.92
N ARG A 109 -2.93 5.42 54.09
CA ARG A 109 -3.71 4.31 54.65
C ARG A 109 -3.95 4.60 56.13
N THR A 110 -5.00 5.33 56.46
CA THR A 110 -5.49 5.43 57.84
C THR A 110 -6.07 4.08 58.23
N ARG A 111 -5.28 3.26 58.93
CA ARG A 111 -5.73 2.00 59.53
C ARG A 111 -6.19 2.31 60.96
N SER A 112 -7.39 2.88 61.13
CA SER A 112 -8.07 2.91 62.42
C SER A 112 -9.07 1.77 62.48
N PHE A 113 -8.62 0.62 62.95
CA PHE A 113 -9.52 -0.44 63.43
C PHE A 113 -9.60 -0.28 64.95
N ARG A 114 -10.71 0.26 65.44
CA ARG A 114 -11.14 0.13 66.84
C ARG A 114 -12.48 -0.63 66.82
N MET A 115 -12.50 -1.77 67.48
CA MET A 115 -13.67 -2.45 68.05
C MET A 115 -13.21 -2.94 69.42
#